data_AF-A0A6I9PJH7-F1
#
_entry.id   AF-A0A6I9PJH7-F1
#
_cell.length_a   1.000
_cell.length_b   1.000
_cell.length_c   1.000
_cell.angle_alpha   90.00
_cell.angle_beta   90.00
_cell.angle_gamma   90.00
#
_symmetry.space_group_name_H-M   'P 1'
#
loop_
_entity.id
_entity.type
_entity.pdbx_description
1 polymer ?
#
loop_
_entity_poly.entity_id
_entity_poly.type
_entity_poly.pdbx_seq_one_letter_code
_entity_poly.pdbx_strand_id
1 'polypeptide(L)'
;MKLTEMINVQEHALLETNRNHETAIQRRNSLGVQLLEHEEMLFSSYEKVNIQEAAITKGYMTLETLEKETKDLQLEINEEERQIDLKKKELPLRKKWEEDITMLQIELSEARDETLEGLNRTIGYKVLKGNDPTAVELIKKIEQVRSQDVTSGLPKTIWSRRYGLFPPAKGTSLQLAEEEQWNQLPNGEYTTAESRPNAYVPETGPLPLPKPYGALAPFKPSQPGANMRHIRKPTLQPLDI
;
A
#
# COMPACT_ATOMS: atom_id res chain seq x y z
N MET A 1 119.29 14.64 2.75
CA MET A 1 118.21 15.26 3.55
C MET A 1 118.54 15.02 5.02
N LYS A 2 118.56 16.05 5.87
CA LYS A 2 118.91 15.87 7.30
C LYS A 2 117.70 15.27 8.02
N LEU A 3 117.90 14.35 8.98
CA LEU A 3 116.85 13.65 9.73
C LEU A 3 115.75 14.60 10.26
N THR A 4 116.13 15.78 10.71
CA THR A 4 115.24 16.84 11.20
C THR A 4 114.21 17.30 10.17
N GLU A 5 114.60 17.40 8.89
CA GLU A 5 113.68 17.82 7.82
C GLU A 5 112.61 16.75 7.57
N MET A 6 112.99 15.47 7.65
CA MET A 6 112.08 14.35 7.47
C MET A 6 111.07 14.24 8.62
N ILE A 7 111.51 14.46 9.86
CA ILE A 7 110.65 14.51 11.04
C ILE A 7 109.61 15.64 10.88
N ASN A 8 110.04 16.85 10.50
CA ASN A 8 109.12 17.98 10.30
C ASN A 8 108.07 17.72 9.22
N VAL A 9 108.44 17.07 8.10
CA VAL A 9 107.50 16.71 7.03
C VAL A 9 106.48 15.69 7.53
N GLN A 10 106.92 14.68 8.30
CA GLN A 10 106.03 13.68 8.89
C GLN A 10 105.09 14.31 9.94
N GLU A 11 105.58 15.21 10.78
CA GLU A 11 104.76 15.95 11.74
C GLU A 11 103.71 16.81 11.05
N HIS A 12 104.07 17.51 9.97
CA HIS A 12 103.11 18.28 9.18
C HIS A 12 102.03 17.39 8.55
N ALA A 13 102.41 16.25 7.99
CA ALA A 13 101.45 15.30 7.42
C ALA A 13 100.50 14.75 8.51
N LEU A 14 101.01 14.42 9.70
CA LEU A 14 100.18 14.01 10.83
C LEU A 14 99.20 15.10 11.27
N LEU A 15 99.65 16.35 11.36
CA LEU A 15 98.77 17.48 11.69
C LEU A 15 97.68 17.69 10.64
N GLU A 16 98.02 17.59 9.35
CA GLU A 16 97.05 17.71 8.26
C GLU A 16 96.03 16.57 8.29
N THR A 17 96.48 15.32 8.45
CA THR A 17 95.58 14.18 8.58
C THR A 17 94.66 14.31 9.80
N ASN A 18 95.15 14.77 10.95
CA ASN A 18 94.32 15.00 12.13
C ASN A 18 93.24 16.08 11.88
N ARG A 19 93.58 17.20 11.24
CA ARG A 19 92.60 18.23 10.86
C ARG A 19 91.52 17.70 9.92
N ASN A 20 91.93 16.89 8.94
CA ASN A 20 90.99 16.25 8.02
C ASN A 20 90.05 15.28 8.74
N HIS A 21 90.57 14.49 9.70
CA HIS A 21 89.74 13.61 10.52
C HIS A 21 88.75 14.39 11.38
N GLU A 22 89.18 15.48 12.02
CA GLU A 22 88.31 16.29 12.85
C GLU A 22 87.19 16.94 12.02
N THR A 23 87.51 17.42 10.82
CA THR A 23 86.52 17.94 9.87
C THR A 23 85.53 16.85 9.43
N ALA A 24 86.00 15.63 9.16
CA ALA A 24 85.15 14.50 8.82
C ALA A 24 84.23 14.10 9.99
N ILE A 25 84.71 14.15 11.22
CA ILE A 25 83.92 13.88 12.43
C ILE A 25 82.84 14.96 12.60
N GLN A 26 83.18 16.23 12.45
CA GLN A 26 82.20 17.33 12.52
C GLN A 26 81.12 17.17 11.45
N ARG A 27 81.50 16.85 10.21
CA ARG A 27 80.55 16.58 9.12
C ARG A 27 79.67 15.37 9.39
N ARG A 28 80.23 14.28 9.92
CA ARG A 28 79.46 13.09 10.31
C ARG A 28 78.44 13.45 11.40
N ASN A 29 78.86 14.20 12.41
CA ASN A 29 77.98 14.59 13.51
C ASN A 29 76.84 15.49 13.02
N SER A 30 77.13 16.48 12.16
CA SER A 30 76.08 17.35 11.62
C SER A 30 75.08 16.58 10.75
N LEU A 31 75.56 15.65 9.91
CA LEU A 31 74.70 14.75 9.15
C LEU A 31 73.87 13.83 10.05
N GLY A 32 74.45 13.33 11.15
CA GLY A 32 73.74 12.51 12.12
C GLY A 32 72.58 13.27 12.80
N VAL A 33 72.79 14.54 13.14
CA VAL A 33 71.72 15.40 13.69
C VAL A 33 70.61 15.59 12.66
N GLN A 34 70.94 15.92 11.42
CA GLN A 34 69.94 16.08 10.35
C GLN A 34 69.15 14.79 10.09
N LEU A 35 69.80 13.63 10.15
CA LEU A 35 69.11 12.35 9.97
C LEU A 35 68.05 12.13 11.05
N LEU A 36 68.39 12.39 12.32
CA LEU A 36 67.44 12.28 13.43
C LEU A 36 66.26 13.26 13.27
N GLU A 37 66.54 14.51 12.90
CA GLU A 37 65.49 15.50 12.62
C GLU A 37 64.55 15.02 11.51
N HIS A 38 65.09 14.45 10.43
CA HIS A 38 64.28 13.89 9.35
C HIS A 38 63.47 12.67 9.77
N GLU A 39 64.02 11.79 10.62
CA GLU A 39 63.31 10.63 11.17
C GLU A 39 62.13 11.05 12.06
N GLU A 40 62.31 12.06 12.91
CA GLU A 40 61.23 12.62 13.73
C GLU A 40 60.11 13.23 12.87
N MET A 41 60.49 13.98 11.83
CA MET A 41 59.54 14.57 10.88
C MET A 41 58.75 13.51 10.11
N LEU A 42 59.41 12.43 9.72
CA LEU A 42 58.77 11.29 9.05
C LEU A 42 57.76 10.62 10.00
N PHE A 43 58.15 10.35 11.24
CA PHE A 43 57.28 9.74 12.26
C PHE A 43 56.03 10.58 12.50
N SER A 44 56.18 11.89 12.72
CA SER A 44 55.04 12.81 12.89
C SER A 44 54.11 12.82 11.68
N SER A 45 54.67 12.72 10.47
CA SER A 45 53.89 12.70 9.24
C SER A 45 53.07 11.41 9.10
N TYR A 46 53.67 10.25 9.42
CA TYR A 46 52.95 8.97 9.43
C TYR A 46 51.79 8.97 10.43
N GLU A 47 52.00 9.50 11.63
CA GLU A 47 50.94 9.60 12.64
C GLU A 47 49.77 10.46 12.12
N LYS A 48 50.07 11.61 11.51
CA LYS A 48 49.04 12.48 10.89
C LYS A 48 48.29 11.77 9.78
N VAL A 49 48.98 11.07 8.88
CA VAL A 49 48.36 10.31 7.79
C VAL A 49 47.44 9.23 8.35
N ASN A 50 47.88 8.47 9.34
CA ASN A 50 47.07 7.42 9.96
C ASN A 50 45.80 7.97 10.64
N ILE A 51 45.91 9.11 11.34
CA ILE A 51 44.74 9.79 11.93
C ILE A 51 43.78 10.26 10.82
N GLN A 52 44.29 10.82 9.73
CA GLN A 52 43.48 11.25 8.60
C GLN A 52 42.81 10.08 7.89
N GLU A 53 43.51 8.97 7.65
CA GLU A 53 42.95 7.75 7.07
C GLU A 53 41.82 7.17 7.94
N ALA A 54 42.00 7.16 9.27
CA ALA A 54 40.94 6.74 10.19
C ALA A 54 39.72 7.67 10.13
N ALA A 55 39.94 8.99 10.05
CA ALA A 55 38.86 9.97 9.92
C ALA A 55 38.12 9.83 8.57
N ILE A 56 38.85 9.60 7.49
CA ILE A 56 38.31 9.36 6.14
C ILE A 56 37.47 8.08 6.15
N THR A 57 37.99 6.99 6.70
CA THR A 57 37.28 5.70 6.81
C THR A 57 35.97 5.86 7.59
N LYS A 58 36.03 6.56 8.73
CA LYS A 58 34.83 6.88 9.52
C LYS A 58 33.82 7.70 8.72
N GLY A 59 34.29 8.72 7.98
CA GLY A 59 33.46 9.53 7.09
C GLY A 59 32.77 8.70 6.01
N TYR A 60 33.49 7.79 5.35
CA TYR A 60 32.93 6.88 4.36
C TYR A 60 31.82 5.99 4.94
N MET A 61 32.02 5.41 6.12
CA MET A 61 30.98 4.60 6.77
C MET A 61 29.72 5.42 7.04
N THR A 62 29.86 6.66 7.51
CA THR A 62 28.70 7.55 7.74
C THR A 62 28.01 7.97 6.45
N LEU A 63 28.79 8.17 5.38
CA LEU A 63 28.24 8.50 4.06
C LEU A 63 27.45 7.32 3.50
N GLU A 64 27.99 6.11 3.57
CA GLU A 64 27.31 4.89 3.12
C GLU A 64 25.99 4.67 3.85
N THR A 65 25.94 4.91 5.16
CA THR A 65 24.69 4.82 5.92
C THR A 65 23.66 5.85 5.46
N LEU A 66 24.06 7.10 5.24
CA LEU A 66 23.17 8.17 4.77
C LEU A 66 22.70 7.95 3.32
N GLU A 67 23.56 7.40 2.46
CA GLU A 67 23.19 7.03 1.09
C GLU A 67 22.14 5.91 1.08
N LYS A 68 22.25 4.94 2.00
CA LYS A 68 21.24 3.90 2.17
C LYS A 68 19.92 4.49 2.66
N GLU A 69 19.94 5.34 3.69
CA GLU A 69 18.74 6.02 4.19
C GLU A 69 18.07 6.86 3.09
N THR A 70 18.86 7.55 2.26
CA THR A 70 18.34 8.32 1.13
C THR A 70 17.62 7.43 0.11
N LYS A 71 18.19 6.25 -0.19
CA LYS A 71 17.55 5.27 -1.09
C LYS A 71 16.26 4.70 -0.50
N ASP A 72 16.27 4.40 0.80
CA ASP A 72 15.09 3.89 1.51
C ASP A 72 13.96 4.93 1.53
N LEU A 73 14.29 6.19 1.82
CA LEU A 73 13.33 7.31 1.75
C LEU A 73 12.80 7.54 0.33
N GLN A 74 13.64 7.41 -0.69
CA GLN A 74 13.19 7.53 -2.08
C GLN A 74 12.19 6.43 -2.44
N LEU A 75 12.37 5.21 -1.94
CA LEU A 75 11.40 4.13 -2.13
C LEU A 75 10.08 4.43 -1.42
N GLU A 76 10.11 5.01 -0.23
CA GLU A 76 8.92 5.44 0.51
C GLU A 76 8.15 6.54 -0.24
N ILE A 77 8.85 7.55 -0.77
CA ILE A 77 8.26 8.59 -1.61
C ILE A 77 7.57 7.98 -2.84
N ASN A 78 8.26 7.09 -3.55
CA ASN A 78 7.70 6.45 -4.74
C ASN A 78 6.45 5.62 -4.43
N GLU A 79 6.41 4.95 -3.27
CA GLU A 79 5.24 4.19 -2.84
C GLU A 79 4.07 5.13 -2.46
N GLU A 80 4.33 6.24 -1.76
CA GLU A 80 3.30 7.23 -1.46
C GLU A 80 2.73 7.88 -2.73
N GLU A 81 3.58 8.21 -3.71
CA GLU A 81 3.14 8.69 -5.03
C GLU A 81 2.20 7.69 -5.71
N ARG A 82 2.55 6.39 -5.66
CA ARG A 82 1.70 5.31 -6.19
C ARG A 82 0.35 5.26 -5.48
N GLN A 83 0.32 5.43 -4.16
CA GLN A 83 -0.92 5.44 -3.37
C GLN A 83 -1.80 6.65 -3.69
N ILE A 84 -1.19 7.82 -3.83
CA ILE A 84 -1.86 9.04 -4.26
C ILE A 84 -2.52 8.81 -5.62
N ASP A 85 -1.82 8.21 -6.58
CA ASP A 85 -2.35 7.96 -7.91
C ASP A 85 -3.51 6.96 -7.94
N LEU A 86 -3.49 5.95 -7.06
CA LEU A 86 -4.64 5.06 -6.86
C LEU A 86 -5.84 5.83 -6.31
N LYS A 87 -5.66 6.60 -5.23
CA LYS A 87 -6.73 7.41 -4.63
C LYS A 87 -7.31 8.42 -5.61
N LYS A 88 -6.46 9.05 -6.43
CA LYS A 88 -6.90 9.95 -7.51
C LYS A 88 -7.82 9.27 -8.51
N LYS A 89 -7.63 7.98 -8.81
CA LYS A 89 -8.51 7.20 -9.70
C LYS A 89 -9.84 6.82 -9.04
N GLU A 90 -9.86 6.66 -7.72
CA GLU A 90 -11.08 6.36 -6.96
C GLU A 90 -11.97 7.60 -6.73
N LEU A 91 -11.37 8.79 -6.67
CA LEU A 91 -12.08 10.05 -6.43
C LEU A 91 -13.28 10.32 -7.35
N PRO A 92 -13.24 10.09 -8.68
CA PRO A 92 -14.39 10.35 -9.56
C PRO A 92 -15.58 9.47 -9.25
N LEU A 93 -15.35 8.18 -8.93
CA LEU A 93 -16.41 7.27 -8.54
C LEU A 93 -17.06 7.75 -7.25
N ARG A 94 -16.25 8.10 -6.24
CA ARG A 94 -16.74 8.65 -4.98
C ARG A 94 -17.59 9.90 -5.18
N LYS A 95 -17.17 10.84 -6.05
CA LYS A 95 -17.96 12.04 -6.36
C LYS A 95 -19.32 11.71 -6.97
N LYS A 96 -19.39 10.72 -7.89
CA LYS A 96 -20.67 10.26 -8.45
C LYS A 96 -21.60 9.72 -7.37
N TRP A 97 -21.11 8.88 -6.47
CA TRP A 97 -21.92 8.38 -5.36
C TRP A 97 -22.39 9.50 -4.43
N GLU A 98 -21.56 10.51 -4.17
CA GLU A 98 -21.94 11.69 -3.39
C GLU A 98 -23.04 12.50 -4.12
N GLU A 99 -22.92 12.70 -5.44
CA GLU A 99 -23.94 13.33 -6.28
C GLU A 99 -25.26 12.56 -6.23
N ASP A 100 -25.23 11.23 -6.43
CA ASP A 100 -26.41 10.36 -6.37
C ASP A 100 -27.11 10.41 -5.00
N ILE A 101 -26.33 10.41 -3.91
CA ILE A 101 -26.87 10.56 -2.55
C ILE A 101 -27.59 11.89 -2.39
N THR A 102 -26.99 13.00 -2.88
CA THR A 102 -27.64 14.32 -2.77
C THR A 102 -28.92 14.40 -3.60
N MET A 103 -28.94 13.83 -4.80
CA MET A 103 -30.15 13.76 -5.63
C MET A 103 -31.25 12.96 -4.93
N LEU A 104 -30.94 11.77 -4.44
CA LEU A 104 -31.92 10.93 -3.73
C LEU A 104 -32.45 11.60 -2.46
N GLN A 105 -31.62 12.38 -1.75
CA GLN A 105 -32.07 13.17 -0.62
C GLN A 105 -33.04 14.28 -1.02
N ILE A 106 -32.80 14.95 -2.15
CA ILE A 106 -33.69 15.98 -2.71
C ILE A 106 -35.02 15.34 -3.11
N GLU A 107 -35.01 14.28 -3.92
CA GLU A 107 -36.23 13.58 -4.37
C GLU A 107 -37.07 13.09 -3.18
N LEU A 108 -36.41 12.56 -2.14
CA LEU A 108 -37.09 12.11 -0.93
C LEU A 108 -37.70 13.28 -0.13
N SER A 109 -37.06 14.46 -0.13
CA SER A 109 -37.61 15.66 0.49
C SER A 109 -38.82 16.18 -0.30
N GLU A 110 -38.74 16.23 -1.63
CA GLU A 110 -39.85 16.62 -2.50
C GLU A 110 -41.06 15.69 -2.33
N ALA A 111 -40.84 14.37 -2.36
CA ALA A 111 -41.90 13.40 -2.15
C ALA A 111 -42.56 13.51 -0.76
N ARG A 112 -41.77 13.86 0.27
CA ARG A 112 -42.31 14.14 1.61
C ARG A 112 -43.16 15.40 1.62
N ASP A 113 -42.70 16.47 0.98
CA ASP A 113 -43.43 17.74 0.90
C ASP A 113 -44.72 17.57 0.08
N GLU A 114 -44.69 16.83 -1.03
CA GLU A 114 -45.87 16.47 -1.81
C GLU A 114 -46.88 15.66 -0.99
N THR A 115 -46.41 14.73 -0.16
CA THR A 115 -47.28 13.96 0.74
C THR A 115 -47.93 14.86 1.78
N LEU A 116 -47.19 15.80 2.36
CA LEU A 116 -47.71 16.79 3.30
C LEU A 116 -48.72 17.73 2.62
N GLU A 117 -48.43 18.22 1.40
CA GLU A 117 -49.38 18.99 0.62
C GLU A 117 -50.64 18.18 0.29
N GLY A 118 -50.50 16.92 -0.07
CA GLY A 118 -51.62 16.01 -0.35
C GLY A 118 -52.56 15.84 0.84
N LEU A 119 -52.01 15.75 2.06
CA LEU A 119 -52.79 15.71 3.31
C LEU A 119 -53.45 17.05 3.63
N ASN A 120 -52.81 18.16 3.28
CA ASN A 120 -53.31 19.52 3.53
C ASN A 120 -54.27 20.03 2.45
N ARG A 121 -54.42 19.33 1.32
CA ARG A 121 -55.44 19.67 0.31
C ARG A 121 -56.81 19.49 0.93
N THR A 122 -57.58 20.58 0.99
CA THR A 122 -59.00 20.57 1.35
C THR A 122 -59.74 19.74 0.30
N ILE A 123 -59.90 18.45 0.56
CA ILE A 123 -60.70 17.56 -0.28
C ILE A 123 -62.09 18.20 -0.32
N GLY A 124 -62.54 18.60 -1.51
CA GLY A 124 -63.91 19.05 -1.75
C GLY A 124 -64.86 17.88 -1.59
N TYR A 125 -65.06 17.40 -0.36
CA TYR A 125 -66.04 16.39 -0.08
C TYR A 125 -67.42 17.02 -0.31
N LYS A 126 -68.15 16.48 -1.28
CA LYS A 126 -69.57 16.79 -1.44
C LYS A 126 -70.27 16.08 -0.28
N VAL A 127 -70.71 16.83 0.73
CA VAL A 127 -71.50 16.28 1.84
C VAL A 127 -72.71 15.56 1.24
N LEU A 128 -72.66 14.23 1.19
CA LEU A 128 -73.77 13.42 0.75
C LEU A 128 -74.82 13.47 1.86
N LYS A 129 -75.94 14.14 1.59
CA LYS A 129 -77.07 14.16 2.52
C LYS A 129 -77.78 12.81 2.43
N GLY A 130 -77.68 12.04 3.50
CA GLY A 130 -78.36 10.76 3.71
C GLY A 130 -77.84 10.09 4.98
N ASN A 131 -78.69 9.37 5.70
CA ASN A 131 -78.25 8.53 6.81
C ASN A 131 -77.69 7.22 6.23
N ASP A 132 -76.63 6.70 6.84
CA ASP A 132 -76.09 5.40 6.46
C ASP A 132 -77.15 4.32 6.74
N PRO A 133 -77.51 3.49 5.74
CA PRO A 133 -78.50 2.44 5.91
C PRO A 133 -78.03 1.47 7.00
N THR A 134 -78.95 1.10 7.88
CA THR A 134 -78.62 0.24 9.02
C THR A 134 -78.30 -1.18 8.50
N ALA A 135 -77.42 -1.92 9.20
CA ALA A 135 -76.98 -3.27 8.77
C ALA A 135 -78.13 -4.20 8.34
N VAL A 136 -79.29 -4.07 8.99
CA VAL A 136 -80.52 -4.82 8.66
C VAL A 136 -81.07 -4.46 7.28
N GLU A 137 -81.06 -3.18 6.91
CA GLU A 137 -81.54 -2.70 5.61
C GLU A 137 -80.60 -3.13 4.47
N LEU A 138 -79.30 -3.15 4.74
CA LEU A 138 -78.30 -3.68 3.81
C LEU A 138 -78.48 -5.17 3.58
N ILE A 139 -78.67 -5.96 4.63
CA ILE A 139 -78.92 -7.41 4.53
C ILE A 139 -80.15 -7.68 3.66
N LYS A 140 -81.25 -6.95 3.92
CA LYS A 140 -82.48 -7.09 3.14
C LYS A 140 -82.28 -6.73 1.66
N LYS A 141 -81.49 -5.69 1.36
CA LYS A 141 -81.16 -5.31 -0.02
C LYS A 141 -80.24 -6.31 -0.70
N ILE A 142 -79.29 -6.90 0.03
CA ILE A 142 -78.40 -7.96 -0.45
C ILE A 142 -79.21 -9.23 -0.80
N GLU A 143 -80.19 -9.60 0.02
CA GLU A 143 -81.09 -10.72 -0.29
C GLU A 143 -81.97 -10.43 -1.52
N GLN A 144 -82.45 -9.20 -1.65
CA GLN A 144 -83.23 -8.77 -2.81
C GLN A 144 -82.43 -8.81 -4.12
N VAL A 145 -81.18 -8.35 -4.10
CA VAL A 145 -80.27 -8.41 -5.26
C VAL A 145 -79.86 -9.86 -5.56
N ARG A 146 -79.56 -10.66 -4.53
CA ARG A 146 -79.32 -12.11 -4.70
C ARG A 146 -80.50 -12.81 -5.36
N SER A 147 -81.73 -12.41 -5.05
CA SER A 147 -82.93 -12.97 -5.66
C SER A 147 -83.13 -12.56 -7.12
N GLN A 148 -82.62 -11.38 -7.52
CA GLN A 148 -82.60 -10.94 -8.91
C GLN A 148 -81.52 -11.66 -9.74
N ASP A 149 -80.35 -11.95 -9.15
CA ASP A 149 -79.23 -12.63 -9.82
C ASP A 149 -79.47 -14.12 -10.13
N VAL A 150 -80.43 -14.78 -9.48
CA VAL A 150 -80.79 -16.19 -9.77
C VAL A 150 -81.35 -16.36 -11.19
N THR A 151 -81.75 -15.27 -11.86
CA THR A 151 -82.25 -15.33 -13.26
C THR A 151 -81.17 -15.24 -14.34
N SER A 152 -79.93 -14.84 -14.01
CA SER A 152 -78.79 -14.82 -14.94
C SER A 152 -77.77 -15.88 -14.56
N GLY A 153 -77.94 -17.11 -15.04
CA GLY A 153 -77.09 -18.28 -14.74
C GLY A 153 -75.65 -18.21 -15.27
N LEU A 154 -74.88 -17.17 -14.90
CA LEU A 154 -73.47 -17.05 -15.25
C LEU A 154 -72.58 -17.71 -14.18
N PRO A 155 -71.59 -18.54 -14.57
CA PRO A 155 -70.70 -19.24 -13.64
C PRO A 155 -69.88 -18.28 -12.76
N LYS A 156 -69.74 -18.62 -11.47
CA LYS A 156 -68.98 -17.85 -10.44
C LYS A 156 -67.52 -17.55 -10.81
N THR A 157 -66.94 -18.26 -11.77
CA THR A 157 -65.55 -18.10 -12.22
C THR A 157 -65.30 -16.79 -12.99
N ILE A 158 -66.34 -16.13 -13.51
CA ILE A 158 -66.20 -14.87 -14.26
C ILE A 158 -65.98 -13.67 -13.34
N TRP A 159 -66.50 -13.72 -12.11
CA TRP A 159 -66.38 -12.63 -11.13
C TRP A 159 -64.92 -12.39 -10.71
N SER A 160 -64.14 -13.45 -10.52
CA SER A 160 -62.73 -13.34 -10.09
C SER A 160 -61.83 -12.63 -11.10
N ARG A 161 -62.15 -12.68 -12.39
CA ARG A 161 -61.36 -12.04 -13.46
C ARG A 161 -61.68 -10.54 -13.62
N ARG A 162 -62.91 -10.12 -13.29
CA ARG A 162 -63.34 -8.71 -13.39
C ARG A 162 -62.89 -7.84 -12.19
N TYR A 163 -62.67 -8.46 -11.03
CA TYR A 163 -62.26 -7.74 -9.80
C TYR A 163 -60.79 -7.93 -9.42
N GLY A 164 -59.95 -8.50 -10.30
CA GLY A 164 -58.49 -8.41 -10.20
C GLY A 164 -57.87 -8.97 -8.91
N LEU A 165 -58.47 -10.00 -8.30
CA LEU A 165 -58.05 -10.51 -6.99
C LEU A 165 -57.00 -11.63 -7.06
N PHE A 166 -56.03 -11.52 -7.96
CA PHE A 166 -54.85 -12.39 -7.97
C PHE A 166 -53.64 -11.64 -8.58
N PRO A 167 -52.58 -11.36 -7.81
CA PRO A 167 -51.38 -10.77 -8.37
C PRO A 167 -50.63 -11.81 -9.23
N PRO A 168 -50.00 -11.41 -10.35
CA PRO A 168 -49.15 -12.34 -11.10
C PRO A 168 -47.91 -12.70 -10.28
N ALA A 169 -47.55 -13.98 -10.31
CA ALA A 169 -46.34 -14.52 -9.71
C ALA A 169 -45.10 -13.81 -10.30
N LYS A 170 -44.35 -13.11 -9.44
CA LYS A 170 -43.06 -12.52 -9.81
C LYS A 170 -42.00 -13.62 -9.85
N GLY A 171 -41.65 -14.06 -11.06
CA GLY A 171 -40.36 -14.70 -11.32
C GLY A 171 -39.26 -13.66 -11.10
N THR A 172 -38.39 -13.93 -10.13
CA THR A 172 -37.31 -13.06 -9.67
C THR A 172 -36.21 -12.94 -10.72
N SER A 173 -36.09 -11.76 -11.32
CA SER A 173 -34.91 -11.30 -12.08
C SER A 173 -33.62 -11.26 -11.24
N LEU A 174 -33.72 -11.42 -9.91
CA LEU A 174 -32.59 -11.49 -8.99
C LEU A 174 -31.77 -12.79 -9.10
N GLN A 175 -32.35 -13.90 -9.57
CA GLN A 175 -31.62 -15.18 -9.68
C GLN A 175 -30.62 -15.21 -10.85
N LEU A 176 -30.86 -14.43 -11.91
CA LEU A 176 -30.00 -14.40 -13.10
C LEU A 176 -28.72 -13.59 -12.92
N ALA A 177 -28.66 -12.71 -11.92
CA ALA A 177 -27.46 -11.89 -11.65
C ALA A 177 -26.40 -12.63 -10.83
N GLU A 178 -26.80 -13.65 -10.05
CA GLU A 178 -25.88 -14.44 -9.22
C GLU A 178 -25.14 -15.53 -10.02
N GLU A 179 -25.74 -15.99 -11.13
CA GLU A 179 -25.15 -17.01 -12.01
C GLU A 179 -23.98 -16.48 -12.88
N GLU A 180 -23.84 -15.15 -13.05
CA GLU A 180 -22.82 -14.52 -13.90
C GLU A 180 -21.41 -14.46 -13.26
N GLN A 181 -21.22 -14.91 -12.01
CA GLN A 181 -19.95 -14.82 -11.26
C GLN A 181 -19.13 -16.11 -11.18
N TRP A 182 -19.34 -17.07 -12.09
CA TRP A 182 -18.58 -18.32 -12.10
C TRP A 182 -17.57 -18.35 -13.25
N ASN A 183 -16.28 -18.40 -12.91
CA ASN A 183 -15.20 -18.62 -13.87
C ASN A 183 -14.98 -20.13 -14.06
N GLN A 184 -14.97 -20.59 -15.32
CA GLN A 184 -14.71 -22.00 -15.63
C GLN A 184 -13.19 -22.24 -15.80
N LEU A 185 -12.66 -23.21 -15.05
CA LEU A 185 -11.27 -23.64 -15.11
C LEU A 185 -11.00 -24.56 -16.32
N PRO A 186 -9.75 -24.69 -16.80
CA PRO A 186 -9.40 -25.56 -17.93
C PRO A 186 -9.73 -27.05 -17.74
N ASN A 187 -9.94 -27.48 -16.49
CA ASN A 187 -10.36 -28.84 -16.11
C ASN A 187 -11.90 -29.01 -16.09
N GLY A 188 -12.67 -27.96 -16.40
CA GLY A 188 -14.14 -27.96 -16.45
C GLY A 188 -14.83 -27.63 -15.12
N GLU A 189 -14.09 -27.39 -14.03
CA GLU A 189 -14.65 -27.02 -12.73
C GLU A 189 -14.98 -25.52 -12.68
N TYR A 190 -16.08 -25.16 -12.00
CA TYR A 190 -16.50 -23.78 -11.85
C TYR A 190 -16.05 -23.23 -10.49
N THR A 191 -15.49 -22.03 -10.48
CA THR A 191 -15.03 -21.34 -9.26
C THR A 191 -15.46 -19.88 -9.25
N THR A 192 -15.76 -19.36 -8.07
CA THR A 192 -15.99 -17.92 -7.84
C THR A 192 -14.70 -17.16 -7.55
N ALA A 193 -13.56 -17.84 -7.46
CA ALA A 193 -12.26 -17.19 -7.24
C ALA A 193 -11.75 -16.51 -8.52
N GLU A 194 -11.22 -15.29 -8.39
CA GLU A 194 -10.54 -14.59 -9.48
C GLU A 194 -9.22 -15.33 -9.85
N SER A 195 -9.01 -15.54 -11.16
CA SER A 195 -7.81 -16.21 -11.66
C SER A 195 -6.56 -15.35 -11.44
N ARG A 196 -5.51 -15.94 -10.86
CA ARG A 196 -4.24 -15.24 -10.67
C ARG A 196 -3.53 -15.03 -12.01
N PRO A 197 -2.90 -13.86 -12.24
CA PRO A 197 -2.02 -13.66 -13.39
C PRO A 197 -0.90 -14.72 -13.42
N ASN A 198 -0.73 -15.42 -14.54
CA ASN A 198 0.25 -16.52 -14.62
C ASN A 198 1.71 -16.03 -14.69
N ALA A 199 1.94 -14.79 -15.14
CA ALA A 199 3.26 -14.20 -15.30
C ALA A 199 3.24 -12.71 -14.93
N TYR A 200 4.10 -12.33 -13.99
CA TYR A 200 4.28 -10.93 -13.59
C TYR A 200 5.19 -10.15 -14.54
N VAL A 201 5.93 -10.85 -15.41
CA VAL A 201 6.72 -10.27 -16.51
C VAL A 201 6.11 -10.73 -17.83
N PRO A 202 5.32 -9.89 -18.51
CA PRO A 202 4.73 -10.25 -19.79
C PRO A 202 5.80 -10.25 -20.90
N GLU A 203 5.97 -11.38 -21.59
CA GLU A 203 6.89 -11.48 -22.75
C GLU A 203 6.44 -10.61 -23.94
N THR A 204 5.18 -10.20 -23.96
CA THR A 204 4.51 -9.52 -25.09
C THR A 204 4.34 -8.01 -24.92
N GLY A 205 4.81 -7.42 -23.82
CA GLY A 205 4.74 -5.98 -23.56
C GLY A 205 5.81 -5.18 -24.32
N PRO A 206 5.57 -3.91 -24.66
CA PRO A 206 6.58 -3.05 -25.33
C PRO A 206 7.84 -2.82 -24.48
N LEU A 207 7.80 -3.10 -23.18
CA LEU A 207 8.91 -3.05 -22.24
C LEU A 207 8.85 -4.27 -21.29
N PRO A 208 9.98 -4.91 -20.96
CA PRO A 208 10.05 -6.05 -20.04
C PRO A 208 10.00 -5.59 -18.57
N LEU A 209 9.00 -4.78 -18.23
CA LEU A 209 8.81 -4.28 -16.86
C LEU A 209 7.80 -5.16 -16.11
N PRO A 210 8.14 -5.65 -14.91
CA PRO A 210 7.23 -6.42 -14.09
C PRO A 210 5.98 -5.60 -13.76
N LYS A 211 4.78 -6.18 -13.94
CA LYS A 211 3.54 -5.54 -13.49
C LYS A 211 3.50 -5.58 -11.95
N PRO A 212 3.12 -4.47 -11.28
CA PRO A 212 2.95 -4.48 -9.82
C PRO A 212 1.88 -5.51 -9.44
N TYR A 213 2.09 -6.22 -8.32
CA TYR A 213 1.29 -7.36 -7.91
C TYR A 213 -0.21 -7.07 -7.62
N GLY A 214 -0.62 -5.80 -7.62
CA GLY A 214 -2.00 -5.39 -7.40
C GLY A 214 -2.56 -5.92 -6.08
N ALA A 215 -3.81 -6.39 -6.09
CA ALA A 215 -4.45 -7.02 -4.94
C ALA A 215 -3.86 -8.40 -4.55
N LEU A 216 -2.96 -8.95 -5.39
CA LEU A 216 -2.36 -10.28 -5.24
C LEU A 216 -0.89 -10.19 -4.84
N ALA A 217 -0.53 -9.21 -4.01
CA ALA A 217 0.82 -9.08 -3.45
C ALA A 217 1.24 -10.37 -2.72
N PRO A 218 2.52 -10.77 -2.83
CA PRO A 218 3.05 -11.89 -2.06
C PRO A 218 2.74 -11.70 -0.57
N PHE A 219 2.38 -12.78 0.10
CA PHE A 219 2.10 -12.76 1.52
C PHE A 219 3.33 -12.23 2.28
N LYS A 220 3.18 -11.06 2.92
CA LYS A 220 4.17 -10.49 3.82
C LYS A 220 3.77 -10.90 5.24
N PRO A 221 4.42 -11.90 5.87
CA PRO A 221 4.08 -12.31 7.22
C PRO A 221 4.16 -11.09 8.15
N SER A 222 3.04 -10.79 8.80
CA SER A 222 2.98 -9.77 9.84
C SER A 222 3.86 -10.20 11.01
N GLN A 223 4.49 -9.24 11.69
CA GLN A 223 5.28 -9.55 12.87
C GLN A 223 4.38 -10.24 13.92
N PRO A 224 4.86 -11.32 14.56
CA PRO A 224 4.11 -12.04 15.58
C PRO A 224 3.56 -11.07 16.65
N GLY A 225 2.24 -10.98 16.76
CA GLY A 225 1.60 -10.13 17.76
C GLY A 225 1.93 -10.58 19.19
N ALA A 226 1.79 -9.68 20.17
CA ALA A 226 2.12 -9.93 21.58
C ALA A 226 1.42 -11.18 22.18
N ASN A 227 0.29 -11.61 21.62
CA ASN A 227 -0.47 -12.80 22.02
C ASN A 227 0.12 -14.14 21.52
N MET A 228 1.15 -14.15 20.67
CA MET A 228 1.79 -15.39 20.19
C MET A 228 2.80 -16.00 21.18
N ARG A 229 2.92 -15.44 22.39
CA ARG A 229 3.81 -15.97 23.45
C ARG A 229 3.38 -17.33 24.01
N HIS A 230 2.18 -17.80 23.67
CA HIS A 230 1.63 -19.08 24.17
C HIS A 230 1.64 -20.23 23.16
N ILE A 231 2.07 -20.00 21.91
CA ILE A 231 2.13 -21.06 20.90
C ILE A 231 3.44 -21.84 21.08
N ARG A 232 3.33 -23.07 21.60
CA ARG A 232 4.47 -24.01 21.69
C ARG A 232 4.58 -24.79 20.38
N LYS A 233 5.75 -24.75 19.73
CA LYS A 233 6.00 -25.56 18.54
C LYS A 233 5.90 -27.05 18.90
N PRO A 234 5.24 -27.88 18.08
CA PRO A 234 5.18 -29.31 18.32
C PRO A 234 6.58 -29.93 18.19
N THR A 235 6.91 -30.87 19.08
CA THR A 235 8.14 -31.65 18.99
C THR A 235 8.04 -32.59 17.79
N LEU A 236 8.93 -32.42 16.80
CA LEU A 236 8.99 -33.32 15.65
C LEU A 236 9.43 -34.70 16.13
N GLN A 237 8.63 -35.73 15.85
CA GLN A 237 9.02 -37.12 16.06
C GLN A 237 10.15 -37.45 15.06
N PRO A 238 11.21 -38.16 15.48
CA PRO A 238 12.21 -38.64 14.55
C PRO A 238 11.53 -39.57 13.53
N LEU A 239 11.79 -39.31 12.26
CA LEU A 239 11.42 -40.22 11.19
C LEU A 239 12.40 -41.39 11.23
N ASP A 240 11.90 -42.58 11.49
CA ASP A 240 12.67 -43.81 11.28
C ASP A 240 12.90 -43.94 9.76
N ILE A 241 14.17 -43.89 9.35
CA ILE A 241 14.65 -44.17 7.99
C ILE A 241 15.12 -45.61 7.94
#